data_AF-A0A832ZWD6-F1
#
_entry.id   AF-A0A832ZWD6-F1
#
_cell.length_a   1.000
_cell.length_b   1.000
_cell.length_c   1.000
_cell.angle_alpha   90.00
_cell.angle_beta   90.00
_cell.angle_gamma   90.00
#
_symmetry.space_group_name_H-M   'P 1'
#
loop_
_entity.id
_entity.type
_entity.pdbx_description
1 polymer ?
#
loop_
_entity_poly.entity_id
_entity_poly.type
_entity_poly.pdbx_seq_one_letter_code
_entity_poly.pdbx_strand_id
1 'polypeptide(L)'
;MVSDEEKDKIAEELERLYSLINRRRFYELLGELEAERVRVLQQEAMEIAAKLKLSDKEVEEMADEMDDYNITGVSKRGEVAPLDYWVDVIATRLNKK
;
A
#
# COMPACT_ATOMS: atom_id res chain seq x y z
N MET A 1 11.96 -17.16 9.95
CA MET A 1 12.43 -15.86 9.44
C MET A 1 11.99 -15.78 7.99
N VAL A 2 11.33 -14.69 7.59
CA VAL A 2 11.07 -14.38 6.17
C VAL A 2 12.42 -14.05 5.53
N SER A 3 12.68 -14.53 4.31
CA SER A 3 13.92 -14.19 3.61
C SER A 3 13.91 -12.72 3.18
N ASP A 4 15.08 -12.13 2.99
CA ASP A 4 15.17 -10.75 2.49
C ASP A 4 14.51 -10.65 1.10
N GLU A 5 14.65 -11.67 0.25
CA GLU A 5 13.98 -11.74 -1.06
C GLU A 5 12.45 -11.74 -0.96
N GLU A 6 11.87 -12.37 0.07
CA GLU A 6 10.42 -12.33 0.31
C GLU A 6 9.98 -10.95 0.81
N LYS A 7 10.79 -10.30 1.66
CA LYS A 7 10.52 -8.93 2.12
C LYS A 7 10.58 -7.93 0.98
N ASP A 8 11.57 -8.06 0.10
CA ASP A 8 11.72 -7.21 -1.09
C ASP A 8 10.50 -7.32 -2.00
N LYS A 9 9.99 -8.54 -2.25
CA LYS A 9 8.75 -8.75 -3.02
C LYS A 9 7.53 -8.10 -2.36
N ILE A 10 7.43 -8.16 -1.04
CA ILE A 10 6.35 -7.50 -0.30
C ILE A 10 6.47 -5.98 -0.44
N ALA A 11 7.68 -5.43 -0.34
CA ALA A 11 7.95 -4.01 -0.52
C ALA A 11 7.55 -3.53 -1.92
N GLU A 12 7.94 -4.26 -2.97
CA GLU A 12 7.56 -3.95 -4.36
C GLU A 12 6.04 -3.92 -4.56
N GLU A 13 5.31 -4.90 -4.01
CA GLU A 13 3.86 -4.96 -4.09
C GLU A 13 3.19 -3.83 -3.26
N LEU A 14 3.75 -3.46 -2.11
CA LEU A 14 3.27 -2.33 -1.30
C LEU A 14 3.46 -0.99 -2.02
N GLU A 15 4.63 -0.74 -2.61
CA GLU A 15 4.89 0.46 -3.40
C GLU A 15 3.96 0.54 -4.61
N ARG A 16 3.73 -0.59 -5.28
CA ARG A 16 2.78 -0.68 -6.39
C ARG A 16 1.35 -0.37 -5.93
N LEU A 17 0.93 -0.94 -4.81
CA LEU A 17 -0.38 -0.68 -4.21
C LEU A 17 -0.55 0.81 -3.87
N TYR A 18 0.43 1.40 -3.19
CA TYR A 18 0.47 2.83 -2.86
C TYR A 18 0.37 3.72 -4.11
N SER A 19 1.14 3.40 -5.17
CA SER A 19 1.08 4.12 -6.45
C SER A 19 -0.31 4.04 -7.11
N LEU A 20 -0.96 2.87 -7.08
CA LEU A 20 -2.31 2.71 -7.62
C LEU A 20 -3.34 3.54 -6.85
N ILE A 21 -3.25 3.56 -5.52
CA ILE A 21 -4.13 4.36 -4.65
C ILE A 21 -3.98 5.85 -4.95
N ASN A 22 -2.74 6.34 -5.03
CA ASN A 22 -2.50 7.75 -5.29
C ASN A 22 -2.91 8.17 -6.70
N ARG A 23 -2.70 7.31 -7.71
CA ARG A 23 -3.24 7.55 -9.06
C ARG A 23 -4.77 7.55 -9.04
N ARG A 24 -5.40 6.62 -8.33
CA ARG A 24 -6.87 6.56 -8.21
C ARG A 24 -7.40 7.86 -7.59
N ARG A 25 -6.86 8.26 -6.42
CA ARG A 25 -7.20 9.52 -5.72
C ARG A 25 -7.06 10.72 -6.66
N PHE A 26 -5.99 10.78 -7.45
CA PHE A 26 -5.79 11.83 -8.45
C PHE A 26 -6.89 11.85 -9.53
N TYR A 27 -7.22 10.70 -10.12
CA TYR A 27 -8.26 10.62 -11.16
C TYR A 27 -9.67 10.87 -10.61
N GLU A 28 -9.95 10.48 -9.37
CA GLU A 28 -11.20 10.82 -8.68
C GLU A 28 -11.40 12.34 -8.58
N LEU A 29 -10.32 13.11 -8.36
CA LEU A 29 -10.37 14.57 -8.33
C LEU A 29 -10.66 15.19 -9.71
N LEU A 30 -10.39 14.49 -10.81
CA LEU A 30 -10.67 14.97 -12.17
C LEU A 30 -12.14 14.78 -12.59
N GLY A 31 -12.91 14.00 -11.82
CA GLY A 31 -14.36 13.84 -12.00
C GLY A 31 -14.77 12.68 -12.91
N GLU A 32 -16.06 12.66 -13.30
CA GLU A 32 -16.73 11.50 -13.91
C GLU A 32 -16.13 11.01 -15.24
N LEU A 33 -15.43 11.87 -15.98
CA LEU A 33 -14.78 11.50 -17.24
C LEU A 33 -13.69 10.42 -17.04
N GLU A 34 -13.15 10.29 -15.82
CA GLU A 34 -12.12 9.32 -15.47
C GLU A 34 -12.68 8.11 -14.69
N ALA A 35 -14.01 7.96 -14.59
CA ALA A 35 -14.65 6.91 -13.80
C ALA A 35 -14.18 5.49 -14.17
N GLU A 36 -13.98 5.22 -15.47
CA GLU A 36 -13.48 3.91 -15.91
C GLU A 36 -12.03 3.69 -15.47
N ARG A 37 -11.20 4.73 -15.50
CA ARG A 37 -9.81 4.63 -15.04
C ARG A 37 -9.72 4.42 -13.54
N VAL A 38 -10.57 5.11 -12.77
CA VAL A 38 -10.73 4.90 -11.32
C VAL A 38 -11.13 3.46 -11.04
N ARG A 39 -12.09 2.91 -11.79
CA ARG A 39 -12.54 1.51 -11.64
C ARG A 39 -11.44 0.51 -11.91
N VAL A 40 -10.65 0.69 -12.97
CA VAL A 40 -9.51 -0.18 -13.30
C VAL A 40 -8.45 -0.13 -12.21
N LEU A 41 -8.07 1.07 -11.76
CA LEU A 41 -7.08 1.24 -10.69
C LEU A 41 -7.54 0.64 -9.37
N GLN A 42 -8.83 0.79 -9.03
CA GLN A 42 -9.43 0.17 -7.85
C GLN A 42 -9.36 -1.36 -7.93
N GLN A 43 -9.69 -1.94 -9.09
CA GLN A 43 -9.62 -3.39 -9.28
C GLN A 43 -8.18 -3.92 -9.13
N GLU A 44 -7.20 -3.26 -9.76
CA GLU A 44 -5.79 -3.63 -9.60
C GLU A 44 -5.30 -3.51 -8.16
N ALA A 45 -5.69 -2.44 -7.45
CA ALA A 45 -5.35 -2.24 -6.05
C ALA A 45 -5.93 -3.33 -5.15
N MET A 46 -7.20 -3.73 -5.38
CA MET A 46 -7.85 -4.81 -4.64
C MET A 46 -7.17 -6.16 -4.84
N GLU A 47 -6.70 -6.45 -6.06
CA GLU A 47 -5.97 -7.70 -6.33
C GLU A 47 -4.65 -7.78 -5.57
N ILE A 48 -3.91 -6.68 -5.48
CA ILE A 48 -2.67 -6.61 -4.70
C ILE A 48 -2.98 -6.69 -3.20
N ALA A 49 -3.94 -5.91 -2.71
CA ALA A 49 -4.35 -5.93 -1.31
C ALA A 49 -4.78 -7.34 -0.86
N ALA A 50 -5.53 -8.06 -1.70
CA ALA A 50 -5.92 -9.44 -1.43
C ALA A 50 -4.72 -10.40 -1.36
N LYS A 51 -3.74 -10.27 -2.25
CA LYS A 51 -2.48 -11.05 -2.21
C LYS A 51 -1.71 -10.80 -0.92
N LEU A 52 -1.64 -9.55 -0.49
CA LEU A 52 -0.98 -9.11 0.75
C LEU A 52 -1.83 -9.36 2.02
N LYS A 53 -3.05 -9.88 1.85
CA LYS A 53 -4.04 -10.09 2.93
C LYS A 53 -4.32 -8.82 3.74
N LEU A 54 -4.39 -7.67 3.08
CA LEU A 54 -4.76 -6.39 3.68
C LEU A 54 -6.27 -6.19 3.57
N SER A 55 -6.87 -5.64 4.62
CA SER A 55 -8.24 -5.12 4.60
C SER A 55 -8.29 -3.70 4.04
N ASP A 56 -9.44 -3.23 3.57
CA ASP A 56 -9.62 -1.88 3.03
C ASP A 56 -9.12 -0.79 4.00
N LYS A 57 -9.40 -0.96 5.30
CA LYS A 57 -8.92 -0.05 6.36
C LYS A 57 -7.39 -0.02 6.46
N GLU A 58 -6.75 -1.18 6.35
CA GLU A 58 -5.28 -1.27 6.38
C GLU A 58 -4.66 -0.69 5.11
N VAL A 59 -5.33 -0.84 3.97
CA VAL A 59 -4.90 -0.22 2.71
C VAL A 59 -4.93 1.31 2.82
N GLU A 60 -6.00 1.87 3.38
CA GLU A 60 -6.10 3.31 3.65
C GLU A 60 -5.06 3.78 4.67
N GLU A 61 -4.92 3.09 5.81
CA GLU A 61 -3.92 3.42 6.83
C GLU A 61 -2.49 3.38 6.28
N MET A 62 -2.17 2.37 5.46
CA MET A 62 -0.87 2.26 4.80
C MET A 62 -0.62 3.43 3.85
N ALA A 63 -1.58 3.75 2.99
CA ALA A 63 -1.44 4.85 2.04
C ALA A 63 -1.30 6.20 2.75
N ASP A 64 -2.07 6.44 3.81
CA ASP A 64 -2.02 7.69 4.57
C ASP A 64 -0.70 7.84 5.35
N GLU A 65 -0.17 6.74 5.92
CA GLU A 65 1.15 6.76 6.55
C GLU A 65 2.28 7.04 5.55
N MET A 66 2.18 6.47 4.34
CA MET A 66 3.14 6.71 3.25
C MET A 66 3.05 8.15 2.72
N ASP A 67 1.84 8.70 2.57
CA ASP A 67 1.63 10.10 2.20
C ASP A 67 2.24 11.05 3.24
N ASP A 68 1.91 10.86 4.53
CA ASP A 68 2.43 11.66 5.64
C ASP A 68 3.96 11.63 5.69
N TYR A 69 4.56 10.44 5.53
CA TYR A 69 6.01 10.28 5.51
C TYR A 69 6.66 10.93 4.30
N ASN A 70 6.05 10.83 3.11
CA ASN A 70 6.57 11.49 1.91
C ASN A 70 6.49 13.02 1.97
N ILE A 71 5.51 13.57 2.72
CA ILE A 71 5.36 15.02 2.92
C ILE A 71 6.30 15.52 4.00
N THR A 72 6.40 14.82 5.13
CA THR A 72 7.03 15.33 6.36
C THR A 72 8.41 14.75 6.62
N GLY A 73 8.73 13.60 6.03
CA GLY A 73 9.89 12.78 6.40
C GLY A 73 9.79 12.13 7.78
N VAL A 74 8.63 12.22 8.47
CA VAL A 74 8.44 11.74 9.84
C VAL A 74 7.45 10.58 9.86
N SER A 75 7.87 9.47 10.46
CA SER A 75 7.02 8.28 10.61
C SER A 75 6.21 8.33 11.91
N LYS A 76 4.93 7.95 11.83
CA LYS A 76 4.09 7.68 13.03
C LYS A 76 4.58 6.46 13.82
N ARG A 77 5.49 5.67 13.24
CA ARG A 77 6.08 4.45 13.81
C ARG A 77 7.46 4.70 14.44
N GLY A 78 7.83 5.96 14.69
CA GLY A 78 9.10 6.32 15.30
C GLY A 78 10.24 6.32 14.27
N GLU A 79 11.28 5.54 14.50
CA GLU A 79 12.46 5.45 13.61
C GLU A 79 12.24 4.51 12.41
N VAL A 80 11.11 3.81 12.35
CA VAL A 80 10.82 2.83 11.28
C VAL A 80 10.04 3.52 10.16
N ALA A 81 10.55 3.46 8.93
CA ALA A 81 9.82 3.98 7.78
C ALA A 81 8.51 3.18 7.60
N PRO A 82 7.40 3.81 7.16
CA PRO A 82 6.12 3.10 7.04
C PRO A 82 6.19 1.88 6.12
N LEU A 83 6.96 1.95 5.03
CA LEU A 83 7.17 0.81 4.13
C LEU A 83 7.75 -0.40 4.88
N ASP A 84 8.82 -0.21 5.65
CA ASP A 84 9.47 -1.28 6.42
C ASP A 84 8.52 -1.88 7.46
N TYR A 85 7.76 -1.01 8.16
CA TYR A 85 6.75 -1.45 9.12
C TYR A 85 5.70 -2.35 8.45
N TRP A 86 5.15 -1.94 7.32
CA TRP A 86 4.13 -2.71 6.61
C TRP A 86 4.66 -4.00 6.00
N VAL A 87 5.90 -3.99 5.50
CA VAL A 87 6.61 -5.21 5.08
C VAL A 87 6.65 -6.20 6.23
N ASP A 88 7.07 -5.78 7.42
CA ASP A 88 7.17 -6.67 8.59
C ASP A 88 5.81 -7.18 9.08
N VAL A 89 4.77 -6.34 9.06
CA VAL A 89 3.40 -6.72 9.41
C VAL A 89 2.88 -7.81 8.47
N ILE A 90 3.05 -7.63 7.16
CA ILE A 90 2.57 -8.57 6.13
C ILE A 90 3.42 -9.84 6.15
N ALA A 91 4.74 -9.72 6.22
CA ALA A 91 5.68 -10.83 6.35
C ALA A 91 5.30 -11.74 7.53
N THR A 92 5.00 -11.14 8.69
CA THR A 92 4.55 -11.87 9.89
C THR A 92 3.22 -12.58 9.65
N ARG A 93 2.27 -11.91 8.97
CA ARG A 93 0.93 -12.44 8.67
C ARG A 93 0.95 -13.60 7.69
N LEU A 94 1.76 -13.52 6.64
CA LEU A 94 1.89 -14.56 5.61
C LEU A 94 2.56 -15.82 6.16
N ASN A 95 3.44 -15.67 7.16
CA ASN A 95 4.11 -16.80 7.82
C ASN A 95 3.30 -17.50 8.91
N LYS A 96 2.26 -16.87 9.47
CA LYS A 96 1.36 -17.49 10.46
C LYS A 96 0.37 -18.47 9.80
N LYS A 97 0.88 -19.38 8.96
CA LYS A 97 0.10 -20.47 8.36
C LYS A 97 -0.63 -21.28 9.42
#